data_AF-A0A1G1CH62-F1
#
_entry.id   AF-A0A1G1CH62-F1
#
_cell.length_a   1.000
_cell.length_b   1.000
_cell.length_c   1.000
_cell.angle_alpha   90.00
_cell.angle_beta   90.00
_cell.angle_gamma   90.00
#
_symmetry.space_group_name_H-M   'P 1'
#
loop_
_entity.id
_entity.type
_entity.pdbx_description
1 polymer ?
#
loop_
_entity_poly.entity_id
_entity_poly.type
_entity_poly.pdbx_seq_one_letter_code
_entity_poly.pdbx_strand_id
1 'polypeptide(L)'
;MKNPMDRQLENRLSERAMAIGREGETAAFGELLDLLGSSSANARRLSASALGKLAWLGVDQAAAVAALAPVARRDVHPQTRQYAIKALKAYGVAAQGCLHDLHDMARNPAEKDYVQRDAAAAAAFIEEAVRVAASAAEHHCQRCSARVTADEYARSQQAFQRPFCDRCFDEVFLARRNFEMQVEINKTIAARDGTVVQSEGERRIADWLIARGLTYRYDAKFRIIAEFQIRPDFYLPELDVYVEYWGLDTPQYKMSMYKKQTLYQQEGKRLVSVYPRDLPGLDGLLSAKLRHFGFAP
;
A
#
# COMPACT_ATOMS: atom_id res chain seq x y z
N MET A 1 -24.39 -4.07 -46.69
CA MET A 1 -23.63 -3.03 -47.44
C MET A 1 -23.81 -1.71 -46.70
N LYS A 2 -22.72 -1.04 -46.28
CA LYS A 2 -22.81 0.29 -45.65
C LYS A 2 -23.24 1.33 -46.71
N ASN A 3 -24.03 2.33 -46.31
CA ASN A 3 -24.51 3.40 -47.19
C ASN A 3 -23.30 4.22 -47.73
N PRO A 4 -23.24 4.57 -49.02
CA PRO A 4 -22.19 5.43 -49.58
C PRO A 4 -21.90 6.72 -48.79
N MET A 5 -22.93 7.35 -48.21
CA MET A 5 -22.77 8.54 -47.37
C MET A 5 -22.03 8.25 -46.06
N ASP A 6 -22.29 7.10 -45.44
CA ASP A 6 -21.57 6.68 -44.22
C ASP A 6 -20.09 6.48 -44.51
N ARG A 7 -19.77 5.87 -45.67
CA ARG A 7 -18.38 5.64 -46.08
C ARG A 7 -17.60 6.95 -46.32
N GLN A 8 -18.26 7.97 -46.88
CA GLN A 8 -17.66 9.30 -47.04
C GLN A 8 -17.41 10.00 -45.70
N LEU A 9 -18.32 9.84 -44.74
CA LEU A 9 -18.12 10.34 -43.38
C LEU A 9 -16.95 9.63 -42.68
N GLU A 10 -16.89 8.30 -42.73
CA GLU A 10 -15.80 7.50 -42.14
C GLU A 10 -14.42 7.89 -42.70
N ASN A 11 -14.34 8.18 -44.00
CA ASN A 11 -13.11 8.66 -44.65
C ASN A 11 -12.72 10.06 -44.16
N ARG A 12 -13.65 11.01 -44.10
CA ARG A 12 -13.36 12.37 -43.61
C ARG A 12 -12.86 12.37 -42.16
N LEU A 13 -13.48 11.58 -41.29
CA LEU A 13 -13.04 11.45 -39.89
C LEU A 13 -11.62 10.85 -39.79
N SER A 14 -11.32 9.86 -40.64
CA SER A 14 -10.00 9.24 -40.74
C SER A 14 -8.94 10.25 -41.21
N GLU A 15 -9.23 11.01 -42.26
CA GLU A 15 -8.34 12.04 -42.80
C GLU A 15 -8.08 13.15 -41.78
N ARG A 16 -9.11 13.58 -41.04
CA ARG A 16 -8.97 14.60 -40.00
C ARG A 16 -8.08 14.14 -38.85
N ALA A 17 -8.29 12.93 -38.32
CA ALA A 17 -7.42 12.36 -37.28
C ALA A 17 -5.95 12.28 -37.75
N MET A 18 -5.75 11.88 -39.00
CA MET A 18 -4.42 11.79 -39.61
C MET A 18 -3.75 13.17 -39.75
N ALA A 19 -4.50 14.19 -40.18
CA ALA A 19 -4.01 15.57 -40.32
C ALA A 19 -3.55 16.14 -38.98
N ILE A 20 -4.40 16.08 -37.94
CA ILE A 20 -4.08 16.53 -36.58
C ILE A 20 -2.77 15.91 -36.09
N GLY A 21 -2.64 14.58 -36.22
CA GLY A 21 -1.44 13.87 -35.78
C GLY A 21 -0.19 14.12 -36.63
N ARG A 22 -0.34 14.52 -37.91
CA ARG A 22 0.80 14.87 -38.78
C ARG A 22 1.31 16.27 -38.50
N GLU A 23 0.40 17.20 -38.24
CA GLU A 23 0.70 18.62 -38.00
C GLU A 23 1.06 18.89 -36.55
N GLY A 24 0.76 17.96 -35.63
CA GLY A 24 1.00 18.16 -34.21
C GLY A 24 0.02 19.16 -33.58
N GLU A 25 -1.21 19.24 -34.12
CA GLU A 25 -2.22 20.24 -33.73
C GLU A 25 -2.78 19.95 -32.32
N THR A 26 -2.08 20.42 -31.28
CA THR A 26 -2.45 20.19 -29.87
C THR A 26 -3.80 20.83 -29.50
N ALA A 27 -4.20 21.90 -30.20
CA ALA A 27 -5.52 22.52 -30.04
C ALA A 27 -6.68 21.57 -30.39
N ALA A 28 -6.45 20.62 -31.31
CA ALA A 28 -7.43 19.61 -31.71
C ALA A 28 -7.33 18.32 -30.88
N PHE A 29 -6.63 18.34 -29.75
CA PHE A 29 -6.49 17.19 -28.86
C PHE A 29 -7.85 16.62 -28.40
N GLY A 30 -8.80 17.48 -28.01
CA GLY A 30 -10.15 17.06 -27.62
C GLY A 30 -10.90 16.33 -28.74
N GLU A 31 -10.73 16.78 -29.98
CA GLU A 31 -11.34 16.14 -31.16
C GLU A 31 -10.84 14.70 -31.33
N LEU A 32 -9.56 14.44 -31.08
CA LEU A 32 -9.02 13.08 -31.11
C LEU A 32 -9.58 12.17 -30.02
N LEU A 33 -9.84 12.71 -28.82
CA LEU A 33 -10.48 11.96 -27.74
C LEU A 33 -11.89 11.54 -28.14
N ASP A 34 -12.67 12.45 -28.71
CA ASP A 34 -14.03 12.16 -29.20
C ASP A 34 -14.01 11.12 -30.32
N LEU A 35 -13.05 11.20 -31.25
CA LEU A 35 -12.91 10.28 -32.36
C LEU A 35 -12.54 8.84 -31.94
N LEU A 36 -12.01 8.63 -30.73
CA LEU A 36 -11.85 7.27 -30.17
C LEU A 36 -13.21 6.59 -29.90
N GLY A 37 -14.31 7.34 -29.81
CA GLY A 37 -15.67 6.82 -29.73
C GLY A 37 -16.34 6.56 -31.08
N SER A 38 -15.65 6.83 -32.20
CA SER A 38 -16.23 6.72 -33.54
C SER A 38 -16.69 5.32 -33.90
N SER A 39 -17.78 5.20 -34.66
CA SER A 39 -18.21 3.94 -35.29
C SER A 39 -17.19 3.40 -36.29
N SER A 40 -16.33 4.26 -36.85
CA SER A 40 -15.25 3.90 -37.77
C SER A 40 -14.04 3.35 -37.02
N ALA A 41 -13.76 2.05 -37.19
CA ALA A 41 -12.55 1.43 -36.64
C ALA A 41 -11.27 2.12 -37.13
N ASN A 42 -11.26 2.61 -38.37
CA ASN A 42 -10.10 3.31 -38.93
C ASN A 42 -9.92 4.70 -38.32
N ALA A 43 -11.02 5.44 -38.06
CA ALA A 43 -10.95 6.72 -37.37
C ALA A 43 -10.44 6.55 -35.94
N ARG A 44 -10.93 5.54 -35.20
CA ARG A 44 -10.42 5.23 -33.85
C ARG A 44 -8.93 4.90 -33.87
N ARG A 45 -8.50 4.05 -34.80
CA ARG A 45 -7.07 3.65 -34.95
C ARG A 45 -6.17 4.85 -35.26
N LEU A 46 -6.58 5.71 -36.19
CA LEU A 46 -5.82 6.90 -36.56
C LEU A 46 -5.80 7.94 -35.44
N SER A 47 -6.89 8.05 -34.68
CA SER A 47 -6.96 8.92 -33.51
C SER A 47 -6.02 8.45 -32.40
N ALA A 48 -6.00 7.14 -32.11
CA ALA A 48 -5.03 6.56 -31.19
C ALA A 48 -3.58 6.81 -31.66
N SER A 49 -3.32 6.65 -32.96
CA SER A 49 -2.01 6.97 -33.53
C SER A 49 -1.62 8.44 -33.38
N ALA A 50 -2.57 9.36 -33.58
CA ALA A 50 -2.35 10.79 -33.48
C ALA A 50 -2.08 11.21 -32.02
N LEU A 51 -2.87 10.71 -31.07
CA LEU A 51 -2.65 10.93 -29.64
C LEU A 51 -1.23 10.51 -29.22
N GLY A 52 -0.77 9.33 -29.66
CA GLY A 52 0.60 8.88 -29.38
C GLY A 52 1.70 9.82 -29.93
N LYS A 53 1.45 10.52 -31.04
CA LYS A 53 2.39 11.53 -31.58
C LYS A 53 2.37 12.83 -30.79
N LEU A 54 1.20 13.20 -30.25
CA LEU A 54 1.04 14.41 -29.44
C LEU A 54 1.57 14.26 -28.01
N ALA A 55 1.90 13.04 -27.55
CA ALA A 55 2.35 12.77 -26.18
C ALA A 55 3.49 13.69 -25.69
N TRP A 56 4.37 14.11 -26.59
CA TRP A 56 5.55 14.94 -26.29
C TRP A 56 5.33 16.44 -26.52
N LEU A 57 4.11 16.84 -26.89
CA LEU A 57 3.75 18.23 -27.25
C LEU A 57 2.95 18.95 -26.15
N GLY A 58 3.02 18.46 -24.91
CA GLY A 58 2.39 19.13 -23.76
C GLY A 58 0.88 18.99 -23.67
N VAL A 59 0.30 17.96 -24.31
CA VAL A 59 -1.13 17.62 -24.14
C VAL A 59 -1.40 17.03 -22.76
N ASP A 60 -2.67 17.02 -22.34
CA ASP A 60 -3.10 16.40 -21.09
C ASP A 60 -2.88 14.87 -21.16
N GLN A 61 -1.81 14.43 -20.50
CA GLN A 61 -1.41 13.02 -20.48
C GLN A 61 -2.43 12.15 -19.74
N ALA A 62 -3.06 12.67 -18.68
CA ALA A 62 -4.02 11.91 -17.89
C ALA A 62 -5.30 11.67 -18.71
N ALA A 63 -5.80 12.71 -19.40
CA ALA A 63 -6.94 12.59 -20.30
C ALA A 63 -6.66 11.63 -21.45
N ALA A 64 -5.46 11.69 -22.05
CA ALA A 64 -5.08 10.80 -23.13
C ALA A 64 -5.04 9.33 -22.69
N VAL A 65 -4.39 9.04 -21.55
CA VAL A 65 -4.32 7.68 -21.00
C VAL A 65 -5.70 7.17 -20.64
N ALA A 66 -6.54 8.00 -20.00
CA ALA A 66 -7.91 7.62 -19.63
C ALA A 66 -8.76 7.24 -20.86
N ALA A 67 -8.58 7.93 -21.99
CA ALA A 67 -9.28 7.62 -23.24
C ALA A 67 -8.69 6.42 -24.01
N LEU A 68 -7.36 6.26 -24.00
CA LEU A 68 -6.66 5.18 -24.72
C LEU A 68 -6.77 3.82 -24.04
N ALA A 69 -6.77 3.78 -22.70
CA ALA A 69 -6.84 2.54 -21.92
C ALA A 69 -8.04 1.64 -22.28
N PRO A 70 -9.30 2.13 -22.32
CA PRO A 70 -10.43 1.30 -22.72
C PRO A 70 -10.35 0.83 -24.17
N VAL A 71 -9.79 1.65 -25.07
CA VAL A 71 -9.58 1.27 -26.48
C VAL A 71 -8.57 0.13 -26.57
N ALA A 72 -7.43 0.23 -25.88
CA ALA A 72 -6.44 -0.84 -25.82
C ALA A 72 -7.03 -2.15 -25.28
N ARG A 73 -7.89 -2.08 -24.26
CA ARG A 73 -8.46 -3.26 -23.60
C ARG A 73 -9.62 -3.90 -24.36
N ARG A 74 -10.51 -3.10 -24.96
CA ARG A 74 -11.86 -3.57 -25.37
C ARG A 74 -12.25 -3.31 -26.82
N ASP A 75 -11.43 -2.62 -27.61
CA ASP A 75 -11.82 -2.35 -29.00
C ASP A 75 -12.00 -3.64 -29.81
N VAL A 76 -13.10 -3.72 -30.56
CA VAL A 76 -13.43 -4.88 -31.39
C VAL A 76 -12.37 -5.17 -32.46
N HIS A 77 -11.62 -4.16 -32.89
CA HIS A 77 -10.63 -4.28 -33.96
C HIS A 77 -9.21 -4.40 -33.37
N PRO A 78 -8.52 -5.56 -33.54
CA PRO A 78 -7.21 -5.79 -32.92
C PRO A 78 -6.14 -4.79 -33.35
N GLN A 79 -6.21 -4.26 -34.58
CA GLN A 79 -5.28 -3.22 -35.03
C GLN A 79 -5.54 -1.88 -34.32
N THR A 80 -6.79 -1.55 -33.96
CA THR A 80 -7.07 -0.33 -33.19
C THR A 80 -6.48 -0.45 -31.79
N ARG A 81 -6.61 -1.63 -31.18
CA ARG A 81 -5.98 -1.96 -29.90
C ARG A 81 -4.45 -1.82 -29.95
N GLN A 82 -3.82 -2.35 -31.00
CA GLN A 82 -2.38 -2.21 -31.21
C GLN A 82 -1.93 -0.74 -31.20
N TYR A 83 -2.64 0.15 -31.89
CA TYR A 83 -2.27 1.56 -31.95
C TYR A 83 -2.53 2.28 -30.62
N ALA A 84 -3.59 1.91 -29.89
CA ALA A 84 -3.80 2.42 -28.53
C ALA A 84 -2.69 1.98 -27.58
N ILE A 85 -2.22 0.73 -27.65
CA ILE A 85 -1.08 0.23 -26.87
C ILE A 85 0.21 1.00 -27.20
N LYS A 86 0.49 1.22 -28.49
CA LYS A 86 1.64 2.02 -28.92
C LYS A 86 1.56 3.47 -28.42
N ALA A 87 0.36 4.03 -28.40
CA ALA A 87 0.15 5.38 -27.87
C ALA A 87 0.34 5.43 -26.35
N LEU A 88 -0.21 4.47 -25.59
CA LEU A 88 0.00 4.35 -24.14
C LEU A 88 1.49 4.29 -23.77
N LYS A 89 2.29 3.55 -24.55
CA LYS A 89 3.75 3.51 -24.39
C LYS A 89 4.39 4.92 -24.41
N ALA A 90 3.91 5.81 -25.27
CA ALA A 90 4.46 7.17 -25.41
C ALA A 90 4.18 8.06 -24.18
N TYR A 91 3.18 7.71 -23.36
CA TYR A 91 2.84 8.45 -22.14
C TYR A 91 3.62 7.98 -20.89
N GLY A 92 4.47 6.95 -21.01
CA GLY A 92 5.41 6.54 -19.97
C GLY A 92 4.77 6.39 -18.58
N VAL A 93 5.28 7.15 -17.60
CA VAL A 93 4.80 7.13 -16.20
C VAL A 93 3.30 7.40 -16.08
N ALA A 94 2.73 8.29 -16.90
CA ALA A 94 1.30 8.59 -16.85
C ALA A 94 0.44 7.36 -17.20
N ALA A 95 0.99 6.39 -17.94
CA ALA A 95 0.32 5.14 -18.29
C ALA A 95 0.58 3.99 -17.30
N GLN A 96 1.21 4.23 -16.14
CA GLN A 96 1.52 3.19 -15.14
C GLN A 96 0.27 2.40 -14.71
N GLY A 97 -0.89 3.05 -14.61
CA GLY A 97 -2.16 2.39 -14.27
C GLY A 97 -2.61 1.31 -15.26
N CYS A 98 -2.05 1.27 -16.48
CA CYS A 98 -2.36 0.30 -17.52
C CYS A 98 -1.49 -0.97 -17.47
N LEU A 99 -0.47 -1.04 -16.61
CA LEU A 99 0.52 -2.14 -16.60
C LEU A 99 -0.10 -3.53 -16.46
N HIS A 100 -1.09 -3.67 -15.57
CA HIS A 100 -1.76 -4.94 -15.35
C HIS A 100 -2.43 -5.44 -16.65
N ASP A 101 -3.21 -4.59 -17.32
CA ASP A 101 -3.88 -4.95 -18.56
C ASP A 101 -2.87 -5.25 -19.68
N LEU A 102 -1.77 -4.51 -19.76
CA LEU A 102 -0.73 -4.72 -20.77
C LEU A 102 -0.06 -6.09 -20.58
N HIS A 103 0.18 -6.53 -19.34
CA HIS A 103 0.68 -7.88 -19.03
C HIS A 103 -0.32 -8.96 -19.41
N ASP A 104 -1.61 -8.76 -19.09
CA ASP A 104 -2.67 -9.70 -19.45
C ASP A 104 -2.77 -9.85 -20.98
N MET A 105 -2.74 -8.73 -21.72
CA MET A 105 -2.73 -8.73 -23.18
C MET A 105 -1.48 -9.40 -23.76
N ALA A 106 -0.31 -9.20 -23.15
CA ALA A 106 0.95 -9.81 -23.59
C ALA A 106 0.96 -11.34 -23.46
N ARG A 107 0.23 -11.88 -22.47
CA ARG A 107 0.20 -13.32 -22.17
C ARG A 107 -1.03 -14.04 -22.74
N ASN A 108 -2.03 -13.31 -23.22
CA ASN A 108 -3.28 -13.88 -23.69
C ASN A 108 -3.11 -14.56 -25.07
N PRO A 109 -3.24 -15.90 -25.17
CA PRO A 109 -3.05 -16.62 -26.43
C PRO A 109 -4.14 -16.35 -27.47
N ALA A 110 -5.29 -15.77 -27.08
CA ALA A 110 -6.35 -15.38 -28.01
C ALA A 110 -6.02 -14.08 -28.77
N GLU A 111 -5.00 -13.34 -28.32
CA GLU A 111 -4.57 -12.11 -28.96
C GLU A 111 -3.81 -12.35 -30.26
N LYS A 112 -3.77 -11.33 -31.13
CA LYS A 112 -2.88 -11.34 -32.29
C LYS A 112 -1.43 -11.16 -31.82
N ASP A 113 -0.49 -11.86 -32.47
CA ASP A 113 0.94 -11.80 -32.12
C ASP A 113 1.49 -10.38 -32.01
N TYR A 114 1.05 -9.48 -32.90
CA TYR A 114 1.47 -8.08 -32.87
C TYR A 114 0.89 -7.30 -31.68
N VAL A 115 -0.30 -7.66 -31.18
CA VAL A 115 -0.88 -7.08 -29.96
C VAL A 115 -0.10 -7.55 -28.76
N GLN A 116 0.19 -8.85 -28.66
CA GLN A 116 0.99 -9.43 -27.58
C GLN A 116 2.37 -8.78 -27.50
N ARG A 117 3.08 -8.74 -28.63
CA ARG A 117 4.42 -8.13 -28.73
C ARG A 117 4.41 -6.65 -28.34
N ASP A 118 3.47 -5.88 -28.90
CA ASP A 118 3.44 -4.43 -28.65
C ASP A 118 2.99 -4.14 -27.21
N ALA A 119 2.14 -4.98 -26.60
CA ALA A 119 1.77 -4.89 -25.18
C ALA A 119 2.95 -5.20 -24.25
N ALA A 120 3.71 -6.26 -24.53
CA ALA A 120 4.93 -6.58 -23.79
C ALA A 120 5.97 -5.44 -23.88
N ALA A 121 6.16 -4.89 -25.09
CA ALA A 121 7.07 -3.77 -25.31
C ALA A 121 6.61 -2.46 -24.65
N ALA A 122 5.30 -2.23 -24.54
CA ALA A 122 4.73 -1.10 -23.82
C ALA A 122 4.90 -1.26 -22.30
N ALA A 123 4.58 -2.43 -21.75
CA ALA A 123 4.73 -2.74 -20.33
C ALA A 123 6.19 -2.53 -19.87
N ALA A 124 7.15 -3.14 -20.57
CA ALA A 124 8.56 -3.02 -20.24
C ALA A 124 9.06 -1.55 -20.27
N PHE A 125 8.60 -0.77 -21.25
CA PHE A 125 8.98 0.65 -21.34
C PHE A 125 8.38 1.49 -20.22
N ILE A 126 7.11 1.25 -19.87
CA ILE A 126 6.42 1.98 -18.80
C ILE A 126 7.03 1.62 -17.44
N GLU A 127 7.32 0.34 -17.18
CA GLU A 127 8.01 -0.10 -15.95
C GLU A 127 9.36 0.57 -15.80
N GLU A 128 10.14 0.64 -16.88
CA GLU A 128 11.43 1.31 -16.88
C GLU A 128 11.29 2.83 -16.65
N ALA A 129 10.31 3.48 -17.29
CA ALA A 129 10.05 4.90 -17.08
C ALA A 129 9.65 5.20 -15.62
N VAL A 130 8.81 4.34 -15.01
CA VAL A 130 8.42 4.43 -13.59
C VAL A 130 9.63 4.23 -12.68
N ARG A 131 10.49 3.24 -12.98
CA ARG A 131 11.73 3.00 -12.23
C ARG A 131 12.68 4.20 -12.29
N VAL A 132 12.88 4.77 -13.48
CA VAL A 132 13.71 5.97 -13.65
C VAL A 132 13.12 7.16 -12.90
N ALA A 133 11.82 7.40 -13.00
CA ALA A 133 11.14 8.48 -12.27
C ALA A 133 11.23 8.31 -10.75
N ALA A 134 11.06 7.09 -10.23
CA ALA A 134 11.25 6.77 -8.83
C ALA A 134 12.71 6.97 -8.37
N SER A 135 13.69 6.64 -9.22
CA SER A 135 15.11 6.90 -8.93
C SER A 135 15.48 8.39 -8.95
N ALA A 136 14.74 9.19 -9.71
CA ALA A 136 14.90 10.65 -9.77
C ALA A 136 14.20 11.37 -8.61
N ALA A 137 13.26 10.73 -7.92
CA ALA A 137 12.64 11.27 -6.72
C ALA A 137 13.69 11.36 -5.60
N GLU A 138 14.09 12.58 -5.27
CA GLU A 138 15.08 12.82 -4.23
C GLU A 138 14.47 12.56 -2.85
N HIS A 139 14.81 11.41 -2.28
CA HIS A 139 14.47 11.08 -0.91
C HIS A 139 15.61 11.47 0.03
N HIS A 140 15.24 11.96 1.21
CA HIS A 140 16.18 12.38 2.24
C HIS A 140 15.96 11.57 3.51
N CYS A 141 17.06 11.20 4.17
CA CYS A 141 17.04 10.41 5.39
C CYS A 141 16.36 11.24 6.48
N GLN A 142 15.34 10.70 7.14
CA GLN A 142 14.60 11.41 8.17
C GLN A 142 15.47 11.81 9.37
N ARG A 143 16.59 11.11 9.60
CA ARG A 143 17.44 11.31 10.78
C ARG A 143 18.63 12.24 10.55
N CYS A 144 19.29 12.13 9.41
CA CYS A 144 20.50 12.91 9.11
C CYS A 144 20.38 13.79 7.86
N SER A 145 19.22 13.77 7.20
CA SER A 145 18.94 14.52 5.97
C SER A 145 19.83 14.20 4.78
N ALA A 146 20.69 13.17 4.86
CA ALA A 146 21.47 12.70 3.71
C ALA A 146 20.54 12.20 2.60
N ARG A 147 20.95 12.40 1.34
CA ARG A 147 20.26 11.83 0.19
C ARG A 147 20.22 10.31 0.31
N VAL A 148 19.06 9.73 0.01
CA VAL A 148 18.78 8.30 0.09
C VAL A 148 18.66 7.77 -1.33
N THR A 149 19.39 6.71 -1.64
CA THR A 149 19.29 5.99 -2.91
C THR A 149 17.95 5.27 -3.03
N ALA A 150 17.55 4.87 -4.24
CA ALA A 150 16.30 4.13 -4.45
C ALA A 150 16.25 2.81 -3.64
N ASP A 151 17.38 2.11 -3.54
CA ASP A 151 17.49 0.85 -2.79
C ASP A 151 17.41 1.08 -1.27
N GLU A 152 18.11 2.09 -0.75
CA GLU A 152 17.99 2.49 0.66
C GLU A 152 16.56 2.91 1.00
N TYR A 153 15.91 3.67 0.11
CA TYR A 153 14.53 4.10 0.27
C TYR A 153 13.59 2.89 0.31
N ALA A 154 13.67 1.99 -0.67
CA ALA A 154 12.84 0.80 -0.74
C ALA A 154 13.00 -0.09 0.51
N ARG A 155 14.24 -0.39 0.91
CA ARG A 155 14.54 -1.22 2.08
C ARG A 155 14.08 -0.56 3.38
N SER A 156 14.32 0.74 3.51
CA SER A 156 13.91 1.50 4.69
C SER A 156 12.39 1.66 4.78
N GLN A 157 11.70 1.83 3.65
CA GLN A 157 10.24 1.83 3.60
C GLN A 157 9.66 0.48 4.00
N GLN A 158 10.23 -0.63 3.52
CA GLN A 158 9.78 -1.96 3.90
C GLN A 158 9.96 -2.25 5.39
N ALA A 159 11.09 -1.84 5.98
CA ALA A 159 11.41 -2.15 7.38
C ALA A 159 10.79 -1.18 8.40
N PHE A 160 10.70 0.11 8.04
CA PHE A 160 10.39 1.20 8.96
C PHE A 160 9.32 2.17 8.46
N GLN A 161 8.87 2.03 7.21
CA GLN A 161 7.92 2.95 6.55
C GLN A 161 8.38 4.42 6.62
N ARG A 162 9.70 4.63 6.68
CA ARG A 162 10.38 5.91 6.83
C ARG A 162 11.68 5.85 6.02
N PRO A 163 12.13 6.96 5.40
CA PRO A 163 13.38 6.96 4.66
C PRO A 163 14.58 7.08 5.61
N PHE A 164 15.49 6.11 5.54
CA PHE A 164 16.80 6.14 6.21
C PHE A 164 17.89 5.75 5.22
N CYS A 165 19.04 6.42 5.30
CA CYS A 165 20.26 5.92 4.66
C CYS A 165 20.79 4.68 5.40
N ASP A 166 21.68 3.91 4.78
CA ASP A 166 22.30 2.69 5.32
C ASP A 166 22.73 2.84 6.79
N ARG A 167 23.53 3.88 7.07
CA ARG A 167 24.03 4.14 8.43
C ARG A 167 22.91 4.30 9.45
N CYS A 168 21.90 5.11 9.13
CA CYS A 168 20.79 5.36 10.05
C CYS A 168 19.85 4.17 10.14
N PHE A 169 19.69 3.41 9.04
CA PHE A 169 18.96 2.15 9.03
C PHE A 169 19.60 1.17 10.01
N ASP A 170 20.91 0.94 9.92
CA ASP A 170 21.64 0.01 10.79
C ASP A 170 21.55 0.43 12.26
N GLU A 171 21.73 1.71 12.57
CA GLU A 171 21.60 2.21 13.94
C GLU A 171 20.18 2.01 14.50
N VAL A 172 19.14 2.33 13.72
CA VAL A 172 17.74 2.15 14.15
C VAL A 172 17.39 0.67 14.27
N PHE A 173 17.87 -0.16 13.34
CA PHE A 173 17.68 -1.60 13.34
C PHE A 173 18.37 -2.26 14.54
N LEU A 174 19.63 -1.90 14.82
CA LEU A 174 20.39 -2.35 15.98
C LEU A 174 19.73 -1.88 17.28
N ALA A 175 19.28 -0.63 17.37
CA ALA A 175 18.56 -0.13 18.54
C ALA A 175 17.27 -0.93 18.79
N ARG A 176 16.49 -1.22 17.74
CA ARG A 176 15.28 -2.06 17.85
C ARG A 176 15.63 -3.49 18.29
N ARG A 177 16.65 -4.11 17.69
CA ARG A 177 17.11 -5.46 18.07
C ARG A 177 17.60 -5.49 19.51
N ASN A 178 18.38 -4.50 19.93
CA ASN A 178 18.88 -4.39 21.29
C ASN A 178 17.75 -4.18 22.30
N PHE A 179 16.71 -3.41 21.96
CA PHE A 179 15.52 -3.26 22.79
C PHE A 179 14.77 -4.59 22.96
N GLU A 180 14.57 -5.35 21.88
CA GLU A 180 13.93 -6.67 21.96
C GLU A 180 14.74 -7.63 22.85
N MET A 181 16.06 -7.64 22.69
CA MET A 181 16.95 -8.44 23.54
C MET A 181 16.92 -8.00 25.01
N GLN A 182 16.91 -6.69 25.29
CA GLN A 182 16.80 -6.17 26.66
C GLN A 182 15.49 -6.59 27.32
N VAL A 183 14.38 -6.60 26.59
CA VAL A 183 13.10 -7.06 27.13
C VAL A 183 13.18 -8.53 27.52
N GLU A 184 13.73 -9.39 26.67
CA GLU A 184 13.92 -10.81 27.01
C GLU A 184 14.85 -11.01 28.21
N ILE A 185 15.95 -10.24 28.29
CA ILE A 185 16.88 -10.28 29.45
C ILE A 185 16.19 -9.85 30.74
N ASN A 186 15.26 -8.89 30.68
CA ASN A 186 14.55 -8.39 31.86
C ASN A 186 13.47 -9.36 32.38
N LYS A 187 13.04 -10.34 31.57
CA LYS A 187 12.15 -11.42 32.02
C LYS A 187 12.93 -12.34 32.95
N THR A 188 12.80 -12.12 34.24
CA THR A 188 13.59 -12.83 35.28
C THR A 188 12.74 -13.46 36.36
N ILE A 189 11.44 -13.16 36.40
CA ILE A 189 10.54 -13.56 37.48
C ILE A 189 9.59 -14.63 36.97
N ALA A 190 9.62 -15.83 37.55
CA ALA A 190 8.72 -16.92 37.17
C ALA A 190 7.33 -16.78 37.82
N ALA A 191 6.28 -16.88 37.01
CA ALA A 191 4.90 -17.08 37.44
C ALA A 191 4.61 -18.58 37.71
N ARG A 192 3.46 -18.89 38.30
CA ARG A 192 3.07 -20.26 38.70
C ARG A 192 3.01 -21.27 37.55
N ASP A 193 2.72 -20.83 36.34
CA ASP A 193 2.68 -21.65 35.13
C ASP A 193 4.05 -21.77 34.43
N GLY A 194 5.09 -21.16 34.99
CA GLY A 194 6.44 -21.13 34.43
C GLY A 194 6.69 -19.99 33.44
N THR A 195 5.69 -19.15 33.14
CA THR A 195 5.90 -17.94 32.32
C THR A 195 6.86 -16.99 33.04
N VAL A 196 7.90 -16.53 32.35
CA VAL A 196 8.88 -15.59 32.92
C VAL A 196 8.51 -14.16 32.54
N VAL A 197 8.26 -13.32 33.54
CA VAL A 197 7.76 -11.95 33.40
C VAL A 197 8.78 -10.91 33.89
N GLN A 198 8.54 -9.63 33.58
CA GLN A 198 9.48 -8.53 33.84
C GLN A 198 9.27 -7.84 35.18
N SER A 199 8.10 -8.00 35.82
CA SER A 199 7.83 -7.36 37.11
C SER A 199 6.96 -8.19 38.05
N GLU A 200 7.02 -7.88 39.34
CA GLU A 200 6.18 -8.50 40.37
C GLU A 200 4.68 -8.21 40.16
N GLY A 201 4.34 -7.04 39.60
CA GLY A 201 2.96 -6.72 39.23
C GLY A 201 2.43 -7.62 38.13
N GLU A 202 3.22 -7.85 37.08
CA GLU A 202 2.91 -8.81 36.02
C GLU A 202 2.81 -10.25 36.56
N ARG A 203 3.73 -10.64 37.47
CA ARG A 203 3.70 -11.98 38.08
C ARG A 203 2.39 -12.22 38.83
N ARG A 204 1.92 -11.22 39.59
CA ARG A 204 0.63 -11.29 40.30
C ARG A 204 -0.56 -11.41 39.36
N ILE A 205 -0.54 -10.70 38.22
CA ILE A 205 -1.58 -10.81 37.19
C ILE A 205 -1.56 -12.21 36.56
N ALA A 206 -0.38 -12.69 36.14
CA ALA A 206 -0.19 -14.04 35.58
C ALA A 206 -0.70 -15.13 36.53
N ASP A 207 -0.26 -15.09 37.79
CA ASP A 207 -0.71 -16.03 38.84
C ASP A 207 -2.22 -15.98 39.04
N TRP A 208 -2.82 -14.79 39.00
CA TRP A 208 -4.26 -14.60 39.16
C TRP A 208 -5.06 -15.21 38.00
N LEU A 209 -4.58 -15.03 36.76
CA LEU A 209 -5.20 -15.57 35.55
C LEU A 209 -5.18 -17.10 35.57
N ILE A 210 -4.03 -17.69 35.88
CA ILE A 210 -3.86 -19.15 35.96
C ILE A 210 -4.72 -19.75 37.08
N ALA A 211 -4.79 -19.09 38.24
CA ALA A 211 -5.62 -19.56 39.34
C ALA A 211 -7.12 -19.62 38.99
N ARG A 212 -7.55 -18.94 37.92
CA ARG A 212 -8.93 -18.93 37.39
C ARG A 212 -9.09 -19.70 36.09
N GLY A 213 -8.06 -20.45 35.69
CA GLY A 213 -8.09 -21.24 34.45
C GLY A 213 -8.14 -20.40 33.18
N LEU A 214 -7.79 -19.11 33.23
CA LEU A 214 -7.77 -18.24 32.05
C LEU A 214 -6.46 -18.41 31.28
N THR A 215 -6.56 -18.83 30.01
CA THR A 215 -5.43 -18.86 29.11
C THR A 215 -5.00 -17.45 28.70
N TYR A 216 -3.69 -17.19 28.65
CA TYR A 216 -3.17 -15.92 28.18
C TYR A 216 -1.94 -16.07 27.28
N ARG A 217 -1.64 -15.01 26.53
CA ARG A 217 -0.38 -14.83 25.80
C ARG A 217 0.36 -13.64 26.41
N TYR A 218 1.57 -13.88 26.93
CA TYR A 218 2.40 -12.84 27.54
C TYR A 218 3.36 -12.20 26.53
N ASP A 219 3.49 -10.87 26.59
CA ASP A 219 4.43 -10.06 25.80
C ASP A 219 4.40 -10.37 24.28
N ALA A 220 3.25 -10.82 23.77
CA ALA A 220 3.10 -11.25 22.39
C ALA A 220 2.91 -10.05 21.47
N LYS A 221 3.63 -10.00 20.33
CA LYS A 221 3.47 -8.91 19.34
C LYS A 221 2.20 -9.13 18.53
N PHE A 222 1.32 -8.13 18.50
CA PHE A 222 0.11 -8.11 17.67
C PHE A 222 0.15 -6.96 16.68
N ARG A 223 -0.25 -7.24 15.44
CA ARG A 223 -0.51 -6.20 14.43
C ARG A 223 -1.93 -5.68 14.67
N ILE A 224 -2.08 -4.39 15.01
CA ILE A 224 -3.42 -3.80 15.09
C ILE A 224 -3.82 -3.23 13.72
N ILE A 225 -2.98 -2.34 13.18
CA ILE A 225 -3.13 -1.74 11.84
C ILE A 225 -1.96 -2.23 10.98
N ALA A 226 -2.08 -2.19 9.65
CA ALA A 226 -0.98 -2.49 8.72
C ALA A 226 0.36 -1.81 9.09
N GLU A 227 0.30 -0.66 9.78
CA GLU A 227 1.44 0.20 10.11
C GLU A 227 1.90 0.13 11.59
N PHE A 228 1.09 -0.43 12.50
CA PHE A 228 1.39 -0.41 13.95
C PHE A 228 1.33 -1.80 14.60
N GLN A 229 2.47 -2.24 15.13
CA GLN A 229 2.56 -3.37 16.05
C GLN A 229 2.45 -2.87 17.50
N ILE A 230 1.60 -3.54 18.28
CA ILE A 230 1.59 -3.42 19.73
C ILE A 230 2.15 -4.68 20.36
N ARG A 231 2.54 -4.54 21.62
CA ARG A 231 2.95 -5.65 22.46
C ARG A 231 2.27 -5.49 23.83
N PRO A 232 1.06 -6.02 24.02
CA PRO A 232 0.39 -6.06 25.32
C PRO A 232 1.21 -6.88 26.32
N ASP A 233 1.07 -6.54 27.60
CA ASP A 233 1.62 -7.39 28.67
C ASP A 233 0.89 -8.74 28.66
N PHE A 234 -0.44 -8.74 28.56
CA PHE A 234 -1.25 -9.97 28.42
C PHE A 234 -2.36 -9.82 27.38
N TYR A 235 -2.61 -10.89 26.63
CA TYR A 235 -3.79 -11.06 25.80
C TYR A 235 -4.55 -12.33 26.21
N LEU A 236 -5.85 -12.20 26.47
CA LEU A 236 -6.76 -13.29 26.86
C LEU A 236 -7.59 -13.71 25.64
N PRO A 237 -7.24 -14.81 24.94
CA PRO A 237 -7.90 -15.17 23.68
C PRO A 237 -9.38 -15.51 23.83
N GLU A 238 -9.75 -16.11 24.97
CA GLU A 238 -11.13 -16.56 25.24
C GLU A 238 -12.10 -15.39 25.40
N LEU A 239 -11.63 -14.24 25.90
CA LEU A 239 -12.44 -13.05 26.14
C LEU A 239 -12.23 -11.97 25.07
N ASP A 240 -11.22 -12.13 24.22
CA ASP A 240 -10.68 -11.11 23.31
C ASP A 240 -10.35 -9.79 24.06
N VAL A 241 -9.59 -9.92 25.15
CA VAL A 241 -9.24 -8.80 26.04
C VAL A 241 -7.73 -8.66 26.20
N TYR A 242 -7.26 -7.42 26.16
CA TYR A 242 -5.88 -7.04 26.44
C TYR A 242 -5.77 -6.50 27.87
N VAL A 243 -4.76 -6.95 28.62
CA VAL A 243 -4.46 -6.46 29.97
C VAL A 243 -3.08 -5.82 29.99
N GLU A 244 -2.98 -4.62 30.56
CA GLU A 244 -1.75 -3.83 30.65
C GLU A 244 -1.48 -3.46 32.11
N TYR A 245 -0.24 -3.62 32.55
CA TYR A 245 0.24 -3.21 33.86
C TYR A 245 1.08 -1.93 33.75
N TRP A 246 0.52 -0.83 34.23
CA TRP A 246 1.13 0.50 34.16
C TRP A 246 2.01 0.79 35.38
N GLY A 247 3.15 0.11 35.46
CA GLY A 247 3.99 0.04 36.67
C GLY A 247 4.92 1.24 36.95
N LEU A 248 5.11 2.15 35.99
CA LEU A 248 6.06 3.27 36.11
C LEU A 248 5.35 4.64 36.11
N ASP A 249 5.93 5.63 36.79
CA ASP A 249 5.30 6.96 36.95
C ASP A 249 6.05 8.10 36.23
N THR A 250 7.05 7.79 35.41
CA THR A 250 7.84 8.82 34.72
C THR A 250 7.04 9.52 33.62
N PRO A 251 7.29 10.82 33.32
CA PRO A 251 6.58 11.55 32.27
C PRO A 251 6.65 10.88 30.90
N GLN A 252 7.82 10.36 30.52
CA GLN A 252 8.04 9.67 29.24
C GLN A 252 7.24 8.36 29.17
N TYR A 253 7.13 7.65 30.29
CA TYR A 253 6.33 6.43 30.39
C TYR A 253 4.84 6.74 30.27
N LYS A 254 4.34 7.78 30.97
CA LYS A 254 2.94 8.23 30.85
C LYS A 254 2.58 8.60 29.41
N MET A 255 3.46 9.29 28.69
CA MET A 255 3.24 9.62 27.29
C MET A 255 3.07 8.35 26.43
N SER A 256 3.90 7.34 26.68
CA SER A 256 3.83 6.03 26.00
C SER A 256 2.55 5.26 26.36
N MET A 257 2.14 5.29 27.63
CA MET A 257 0.89 4.72 28.13
C MET A 257 -0.31 5.34 27.40
N TYR A 258 -0.45 6.67 27.40
CA TYR A 258 -1.57 7.34 26.74
C TYR A 258 -1.61 7.04 25.25
N LYS A 259 -0.45 7.03 24.57
CA LYS A 259 -0.37 6.65 23.16
C LYS A 259 -0.90 5.23 22.92
N LYS A 260 -0.51 4.26 23.75
CA LYS A 260 -0.97 2.86 23.64
C LYS A 260 -2.47 2.74 23.90
N GLN A 261 -3.00 3.46 24.89
CA GLN A 261 -4.43 3.53 25.17
C GLN A 261 -5.23 4.09 23.99
N THR A 262 -4.77 5.19 23.38
CA THR A 262 -5.40 5.75 22.18
C THR A 262 -5.42 4.75 21.03
N LEU A 263 -4.34 4.00 20.81
CA LEU A 263 -4.28 2.97 19.76
C LEU A 263 -5.31 1.85 20.00
N TYR A 264 -5.44 1.36 21.23
CA TYR A 264 -6.48 0.37 21.56
C TYR A 264 -7.88 0.92 21.31
N GLN A 265 -8.14 2.18 21.70
CA GLN A 265 -9.44 2.82 21.54
C GLN A 265 -9.82 3.03 20.07
N GLN A 266 -8.90 3.55 19.26
CA GLN A 266 -9.12 3.79 17.82
C GLN A 266 -9.51 2.51 17.08
N GLU A 267 -8.98 1.38 17.54
CA GLU A 267 -9.11 0.09 16.88
C GLU A 267 -10.17 -0.81 17.53
N GLY A 268 -10.97 -0.24 18.43
CA GLY A 268 -12.08 -0.94 19.09
C GLY A 268 -11.65 -2.13 19.96
N LYS A 269 -10.40 -2.15 20.43
CA LYS A 269 -9.85 -3.24 21.24
C LYS A 269 -10.25 -3.09 22.70
N ARG A 270 -10.57 -4.23 23.35
CA ARG A 270 -10.98 -4.28 24.76
C ARG A 270 -9.75 -4.23 25.65
N LEU A 271 -9.60 -3.16 26.44
CA LEU A 271 -8.43 -2.93 27.29
C LEU A 271 -8.80 -2.94 28.78
N VAL A 272 -8.02 -3.67 29.57
CA VAL A 272 -8.02 -3.62 31.03
C VAL A 272 -6.68 -3.05 31.52
N SER A 273 -6.73 -1.83 32.04
CA SER A 273 -5.58 -1.19 32.70
C SER A 273 -5.49 -1.62 34.17
N VAL A 274 -4.31 -2.03 34.62
CA VAL A 274 -3.97 -2.34 36.01
C VAL A 274 -2.82 -1.43 36.44
N TYR A 275 -2.93 -0.84 37.64
CA TYR A 275 -1.92 0.06 38.21
C TYR A 275 -1.34 -0.51 39.51
N PRO A 276 -0.17 -0.03 39.98
CA PRO A 276 0.42 -0.47 41.25
C PRO A 276 -0.55 -0.39 42.45
N ARG A 277 -1.36 0.67 42.51
CA ARG A 277 -2.39 0.89 43.54
C ARG A 277 -3.52 -0.16 43.53
N ASP A 278 -3.70 -0.85 42.40
CA ASP A 278 -4.75 -1.85 42.25
C ASP A 278 -4.31 -3.24 42.74
N LEU A 279 -3.00 -3.48 42.88
CA LEU A 279 -2.44 -4.79 43.24
C LEU A 279 -2.97 -5.35 44.58
N PRO A 280 -3.21 -4.56 45.64
CA PRO A 280 -3.82 -5.07 46.87
C PRO A 280 -5.26 -5.58 46.67
N GLY A 281 -6.00 -4.99 45.72
CA GLY A 281 -7.38 -5.33 45.39
C GLY A 281 -7.53 -6.04 44.04
N LEU A 282 -6.46 -6.68 43.56
CA LEU A 282 -6.37 -7.20 42.19
C LEU A 282 -7.52 -8.15 41.84
N ASP A 283 -7.91 -8.97 42.81
CA ASP A 283 -8.98 -9.94 42.62
C ASP A 283 -10.34 -9.31 42.31
N GLY A 284 -10.75 -8.34 43.12
CA GLY A 284 -11.98 -7.60 42.88
C GLY A 284 -11.93 -6.82 41.56
N LEU A 285 -10.79 -6.20 41.26
CA LEU A 285 -10.61 -5.41 40.04
C LEU A 285 -10.75 -6.27 38.78
N LEU A 286 -9.95 -7.34 38.66
CA LEU A 286 -9.94 -8.16 37.45
C LEU A 286 -11.24 -8.95 37.32
N SER A 287 -11.80 -9.47 38.41
CA SER A 287 -13.11 -10.12 38.39
C SER A 287 -14.20 -9.17 37.88
N ALA A 288 -14.26 -7.93 38.41
CA ALA A 288 -15.26 -6.96 37.99
C ALA A 288 -15.08 -6.55 36.53
N LYS A 289 -13.85 -6.25 36.10
CA LYS A 289 -13.59 -5.80 34.72
C LYS A 289 -13.82 -6.92 33.71
N LEU A 290 -13.32 -8.13 33.96
CA LEU A 290 -13.43 -9.24 33.02
C LEU A 290 -14.86 -9.79 32.89
N ARG A 291 -15.71 -9.64 33.92
CA ARG A 291 -17.15 -9.97 33.82
C ARG A 291 -17.86 -9.22 32.69
N HIS A 292 -17.47 -7.96 32.43
CA HIS A 292 -18.02 -7.18 31.33
C HIS A 292 -17.68 -7.78 29.95
N PHE A 293 -16.71 -8.69 29.89
CA PHE A 293 -16.24 -9.36 28.68
C PHE A 293 -16.57 -10.87 28.66
N GLY A 294 -17.43 -11.34 29.57
CA GLY A 294 -17.92 -12.73 29.59
C GLY A 294 -17.19 -13.67 30.53
N PHE A 295 -16.30 -13.16 31.41
CA PHE A 295 -15.69 -14.00 32.46
C PHE A 295 -16.72 -14.36 33.54
N ALA A 296 -16.89 -15.66 33.80
CA ALA A 296 -17.62 -16.19 34.94
C ALA A 296 -16.62 -16.82 35.93
N PRO A 297 -16.58 -16.34 37.19
CA PRO A 297 -15.65 -16.84 38.21
C PRO A 297 -16.00 -18.24 38.73
#